data_AF-A0A3L7S467-F1
#
_entry.id   AF-A0A3L7S467-F1
#
_cell.length_a   1.000
_cell.length_b   1.000
_cell.length_c   1.000
_cell.angle_alpha   90.00
_cell.angle_beta   90.00
_cell.angle_gamma   90.00
#
_symmetry.space_group_name_H-M   'P 1'
#
loop_
_entity.id
_entity.type
_entity.pdbx_description
1 polymer ?
#
loop_
_entity_poly.entity_id
_entity_poly.type
_entity_poly.pdbx_seq_one_letter_code
_entity_poly.pdbx_strand_id
1 'polypeptide(L)'
;MRLPSLFVACVATVALRSTVAAAAAISISQPVDLQVVQRAADGRGRVTVAGALTEVVEDGNTVEVRVVDGGTAGEWQRPETQFEGRSFRTALSLPAGGWYRLECRLVRDEQPVAESAVGRIGVGEVFVVAGQSNSANHGEGRNRPRSDRVVTCEGRTWRLAEDPQPGASGGGGSFMPALGDMLVEALDVPVGFVACGIGATSVREWLPKGERFPNPPTLEGNVRRLPDGSWESNGQPFAAFVARIKPLGPQGFRAVLWHQGESDANQADPTRTLAGPLYRASLETVIRESRREIGWDAPWFVAQASYHVPGDEASPDIREAQASICRDGIALAGPDSDALKGDLREAGGKGVHFSVKGLREHAARWAEKILPWLRDGGR
;
A
#
# COMPACT_ATOMS: atom_id res chain seq x y z
N MET A 1 -74.32 18.37 61.11
CA MET A 1 -73.44 19.01 60.10
C MET A 1 -72.59 17.91 59.48
N ARG A 2 -72.98 17.37 58.33
CA ARG A 2 -72.29 16.27 57.61
C ARG A 2 -71.90 16.78 56.23
N LEU A 3 -70.60 16.73 55.90
CA LEU A 3 -70.04 17.12 54.59
C LEU A 3 -70.35 16.06 53.51
N PRO A 4 -70.44 16.43 52.22
CA PRO A 4 -70.61 15.48 51.14
C PRO A 4 -69.26 14.95 50.61
N SER A 5 -69.20 13.66 50.31
CA SER A 5 -68.05 12.99 49.69
C SER A 5 -68.01 13.27 48.18
N LEU A 6 -66.90 13.82 47.70
CA LEU A 6 -66.59 13.95 46.27
C LEU A 6 -66.06 12.60 45.74
N PHE A 7 -66.71 12.05 44.72
CA PHE A 7 -66.19 10.94 43.91
C PHE A 7 -65.30 11.51 42.81
N VAL A 8 -64.00 11.19 42.82
CA VAL A 8 -63.07 11.47 41.72
C VAL A 8 -62.98 10.22 40.85
N ALA A 9 -63.45 10.33 39.60
CA ALA A 9 -63.28 9.28 38.61
C ALA A 9 -61.89 9.42 37.95
N CYS A 10 -61.00 8.47 38.22
CA CYS A 10 -59.72 8.34 37.51
C CYS A 10 -59.97 7.73 36.13
N VAL A 11 -59.84 8.53 35.07
CA VAL A 11 -59.73 8.03 33.69
C VAL A 11 -58.28 7.67 33.44
N ALA A 12 -57.97 6.37 33.33
CA ALA A 12 -56.65 5.89 32.96
C ALA A 12 -56.47 5.99 31.44
N THR A 13 -55.70 6.98 30.99
CA THR A 13 -55.30 7.11 29.59
C THR A 13 -54.20 6.10 29.30
N VAL A 14 -54.53 5.00 28.61
CA VAL A 14 -53.53 4.04 28.11
C VAL A 14 -52.85 4.67 26.89
N ALA A 15 -51.63 5.19 27.09
CA ALA A 15 -50.78 5.63 25.99
C ALA A 15 -50.16 4.39 25.31
N LEU A 16 -50.68 4.01 24.14
CA LEU A 16 -49.98 3.06 23.27
C LEU A 16 -48.67 3.71 22.81
N ARG A 17 -47.55 3.28 23.39
CA ARG A 17 -46.23 3.52 22.82
C ARG A 17 -46.06 2.61 21.62
N SER A 18 -46.28 3.15 20.42
CA SER A 18 -45.82 2.52 19.19
C SER A 18 -44.29 2.61 19.16
N THR A 19 -43.61 1.55 19.59
CA THR A 19 -42.20 1.37 19.28
C THR A 19 -42.09 1.07 17.79
N VAL A 20 -41.79 2.08 16.98
CA VAL A 20 -41.34 1.85 15.61
C VAL A 20 -40.01 1.10 15.73
N ALA A 21 -40.02 -0.19 15.40
CA ALA A 21 -38.79 -0.96 15.29
C ALA A 21 -37.90 -0.24 14.27
N ALA A 22 -36.65 0.06 14.65
CA ALA A 22 -35.70 0.65 13.73
C ALA A 22 -35.48 -0.33 12.57
N ALA A 23 -35.53 0.17 11.33
CA ALA A 23 -35.30 -0.66 10.15
C ALA A 23 -33.89 -1.28 10.20
N ALA A 24 -33.79 -2.57 9.84
CA ALA A 24 -32.50 -3.23 9.68
C ALA A 24 -31.66 -2.47 8.65
N ALA A 25 -30.39 -2.24 8.96
CA ALA A 25 -29.45 -1.65 8.01
C ALA A 25 -28.12 -2.41 8.06
N ILE A 26 -27.50 -2.53 6.89
CA ILE A 26 -26.17 -3.12 6.70
C ILE A 26 -25.26 -2.06 6.10
N SER A 27 -24.02 -2.00 6.58
CA SER A 27 -22.99 -1.07 6.08
C SER A 27 -21.73 -1.85 5.74
N ILE A 28 -21.05 -1.47 4.65
CA ILE A 28 -19.80 -2.08 4.22
C ILE A 28 -18.66 -1.16 4.62
N SER A 29 -17.70 -1.70 5.37
CA SER A 29 -16.46 -1.02 5.79
C SER A 29 -15.23 -1.52 5.03
N GLN A 30 -15.30 -2.73 4.47
CA GLN A 30 -14.36 -3.30 3.52
C GLN A 30 -15.11 -4.19 2.52
N PRO A 31 -14.75 -4.19 1.23
CA PRO A 31 -13.76 -3.28 0.64
C PRO A 31 -14.30 -1.84 0.54
N VAL A 32 -13.44 -0.89 0.16
CA VAL A 32 -13.81 0.51 -0.11
C VAL A 32 -13.75 0.81 -1.62
N ASP A 33 -14.32 1.95 -2.06
CA ASP A 33 -14.24 2.37 -3.47
C ASP A 33 -12.78 2.52 -3.92
N LEU A 34 -12.50 2.15 -5.17
CA LEU A 34 -11.18 2.07 -5.81
C LEU A 34 -10.18 1.08 -5.20
N GLN A 35 -10.59 0.24 -4.25
CA GLN A 35 -9.68 -0.73 -3.66
C GLN A 35 -9.25 -1.79 -4.68
N VAL A 36 -7.94 -2.00 -4.81
CA VAL A 36 -7.35 -3.12 -5.54
C VAL A 36 -6.91 -4.18 -4.53
N VAL A 37 -7.38 -5.40 -4.74
CA VAL A 37 -6.92 -6.59 -4.00
C VAL A 37 -5.86 -7.31 -4.84
N GLN A 38 -4.74 -7.65 -4.22
CA GLN A 38 -3.68 -8.44 -4.86
C GLN A 38 -4.23 -9.79 -5.34
N ARG A 39 -4.03 -10.10 -6.62
CA ARG A 39 -4.36 -11.41 -7.19
C ARG A 39 -3.27 -12.42 -6.84
N ALA A 40 -3.68 -13.66 -6.60
CA ALA A 40 -2.83 -14.83 -6.42
C ALA A 40 -2.41 -15.42 -7.79
N ALA A 41 -1.57 -16.45 -7.75
CA ALA A 41 -1.02 -17.11 -8.94
C ALA A 41 -2.08 -17.79 -9.83
N ASP A 42 -3.26 -18.10 -9.28
CA ASP A 42 -4.41 -18.65 -10.03
C ASP A 42 -5.23 -17.56 -10.75
N GLY A 43 -4.79 -16.31 -10.68
CA GLY A 43 -5.47 -15.17 -11.29
C GLY A 43 -6.72 -14.73 -10.51
N ARG A 44 -6.85 -15.07 -9.23
CA ARG A 44 -7.99 -14.67 -8.39
C ARG A 44 -7.54 -13.89 -7.16
N GLY A 45 -8.44 -13.09 -6.60
CA GLY A 45 -8.21 -12.31 -5.38
C GLY A 45 -9.27 -12.65 -4.34
N ARG A 46 -8.84 -12.78 -3.08
CA ARG A 46 -9.76 -12.95 -1.96
C ARG A 46 -10.23 -11.58 -1.46
N VAL A 47 -11.41 -11.17 -1.89
CA VAL A 47 -12.03 -9.92 -1.45
C VAL A 47 -12.75 -10.15 -0.14
N THR A 48 -12.26 -9.49 0.92
CA THR A 48 -12.91 -9.50 2.23
C THR A 48 -14.06 -8.51 2.24
N VAL A 49 -15.24 -8.95 2.66
CA VAL A 49 -16.41 -8.11 2.87
C VAL A 49 -16.68 -8.04 4.37
N ALA A 50 -16.48 -6.87 4.96
CA ALA A 50 -16.65 -6.66 6.38
C ALA A 50 -17.43 -5.38 6.64
N GLY A 51 -18.23 -5.37 7.70
CA GLY A 51 -19.15 -4.28 7.94
C GLY A 51 -19.87 -4.37 9.26
N ALA A 52 -20.89 -3.53 9.42
CA ALA A 52 -21.70 -3.45 10.62
C ALA A 52 -23.19 -3.41 10.29
N LEU A 53 -23.96 -3.98 11.21
CA LEU A 53 -25.42 -3.97 11.24
C LEU A 53 -25.91 -2.95 12.28
N THR A 54 -27.13 -2.43 12.11
CA THR A 54 -27.76 -1.54 13.12
C THR A 54 -28.14 -2.27 14.40
N GLU A 55 -28.37 -3.58 14.31
CA GLU A 55 -28.81 -4.44 15.40
C GLU A 55 -27.90 -5.66 15.59
N VAL A 56 -28.02 -6.31 16.74
CA VAL A 56 -27.25 -7.52 17.05
C VAL A 56 -27.77 -8.67 16.19
N VAL A 57 -26.86 -9.53 15.77
CA VAL A 57 -27.17 -10.68 14.93
C VAL A 57 -28.01 -11.69 15.73
N GLU A 58 -29.19 -12.00 15.20
CA GLU A 58 -30.06 -13.10 15.65
C GLU A 58 -29.72 -14.40 14.91
N ASP A 59 -30.02 -15.55 15.52
CA ASP A 59 -29.84 -16.86 14.92
C ASP A 59 -30.64 -16.98 13.61
N GLY A 60 -30.00 -17.47 12.54
CA GLY A 60 -30.61 -17.61 11.20
C GLY A 60 -30.34 -16.45 10.24
N ASN A 61 -29.73 -15.35 10.70
CA ASN A 61 -29.25 -14.29 9.82
C ASN A 61 -28.14 -14.80 8.90
N THR A 62 -28.20 -14.46 7.61
CA THR A 62 -27.12 -14.71 6.66
C THR A 62 -26.76 -13.45 5.89
N VAL A 63 -25.53 -13.37 5.41
CA VAL A 63 -25.10 -12.34 4.47
C VAL A 63 -24.95 -12.97 3.11
N GLU A 64 -25.62 -12.38 2.13
CA GLU A 64 -25.43 -12.71 0.73
C GLU A 64 -24.71 -11.60 0.00
N VAL A 65 -23.85 -11.98 -0.93
CA VAL A 65 -23.00 -11.05 -1.66
C VAL A 65 -23.01 -11.42 -3.13
N ARG A 66 -23.06 -10.41 -4.00
CA ARG A 66 -22.83 -10.57 -5.43
C ARG A 66 -21.95 -9.46 -5.98
N VAL A 67 -21.44 -9.68 -7.18
CA VAL A 67 -20.70 -8.67 -7.93
C VAL A 67 -21.42 -8.34 -9.23
N VAL A 68 -21.35 -7.08 -9.63
CA VAL A 68 -21.81 -6.58 -10.92
C VAL A 68 -20.56 -6.17 -11.70
N ASP A 69 -20.40 -6.75 -12.89
CA ASP A 69 -19.28 -6.48 -13.80
C ASP A 69 -19.81 -5.92 -15.13
N GLY A 70 -19.36 -4.73 -15.53
CA GLY A 70 -19.84 -4.08 -16.75
C GLY A 70 -21.35 -3.91 -16.85
N GLY A 71 -22.06 -3.80 -15.70
CA GLY A 71 -23.53 -3.73 -15.64
C GLY A 71 -24.24 -5.08 -15.62
N THR A 72 -23.52 -6.18 -15.77
CA THR A 72 -24.06 -7.54 -15.66
C THR A 72 -23.97 -8.02 -14.21
N ALA A 73 -25.11 -8.23 -13.57
CA ALA A 73 -25.15 -8.77 -12.21
C ALA A 73 -24.90 -10.28 -12.22
N GLY A 74 -23.92 -10.72 -11.43
CA GLY A 74 -23.73 -12.13 -11.12
C GLY A 74 -24.78 -12.66 -10.14
N GLU A 75 -24.72 -13.97 -9.91
CA GLU A 75 -25.59 -14.64 -8.93
C GLU A 75 -25.26 -14.23 -7.49
N TRP A 76 -26.30 -14.24 -6.64
CA TRP A 76 -26.14 -14.10 -5.20
C TRP A 76 -25.43 -15.33 -4.63
N GLN A 77 -24.36 -15.08 -3.88
CA GLN A 77 -23.60 -16.10 -3.17
C GLN A 77 -23.86 -15.95 -1.68
N ARG A 78 -23.93 -17.07 -0.96
CA ARG A 78 -24.10 -17.12 0.50
C ARG A 78 -22.81 -17.63 1.15
N PRO A 79 -21.73 -16.82 1.19
CA PRO A 79 -20.46 -17.23 1.75
C PRO A 79 -20.55 -17.43 3.26
N GLU A 80 -19.65 -18.26 3.82
CA GLU A 80 -19.53 -18.39 5.27
C GLU A 80 -19.27 -17.03 5.89
N THR A 81 -20.10 -16.65 6.86
CA THR A 81 -20.08 -15.33 7.47
C THR A 81 -19.85 -15.45 8.96
N GLN A 82 -18.83 -14.78 9.44
CA GLN A 82 -18.55 -14.63 10.87
C GLN A 82 -19.26 -13.38 11.38
N PHE A 83 -19.99 -13.55 12.47
CA PHE A 83 -20.69 -12.47 13.16
C PHE A 83 -20.09 -12.26 14.55
N GLU A 84 -19.88 -11.00 14.94
CA GLU A 84 -19.41 -10.62 16.27
C GLU A 84 -20.18 -9.38 16.75
N GLY A 85 -21.19 -9.61 17.59
CA GLY A 85 -22.12 -8.57 18.03
C GLY A 85 -22.91 -7.97 16.85
N ARG A 86 -22.52 -6.76 16.44
CA ARG A 86 -23.09 -6.05 15.28
C ARG A 86 -22.20 -6.10 14.04
N SER A 87 -21.02 -6.69 14.14
CA SER A 87 -20.06 -6.76 13.03
C SER A 87 -20.25 -8.05 12.27
N PHE A 88 -20.00 -8.01 10.96
CA PHE A 88 -19.91 -9.21 10.13
C PHE A 88 -18.63 -9.20 9.30
N ARG A 89 -18.13 -10.39 8.96
CA ARG A 89 -17.03 -10.59 8.05
C ARG A 89 -17.27 -11.85 7.21
N THR A 90 -17.13 -11.70 5.91
CA THR A 90 -17.12 -12.79 4.94
C THR A 90 -16.09 -12.52 3.85
N ALA A 91 -15.96 -13.42 2.88
CA ALA A 91 -15.05 -13.24 1.76
C ALA A 91 -15.60 -13.88 0.48
N LEU A 92 -15.28 -13.25 -0.65
CA LEU A 92 -15.50 -13.78 -1.99
C LEU A 92 -14.15 -13.98 -2.68
N SER A 93 -14.06 -15.01 -3.52
CA SER A 93 -12.96 -15.14 -4.46
C SER A 93 -13.41 -14.57 -5.80
N LEU A 94 -12.77 -13.52 -6.29
CA LEU A 94 -13.10 -12.89 -7.58
C LEU A 94 -11.97 -13.11 -8.60
N PRO A 95 -12.27 -13.26 -9.90
CA PRO A 95 -11.25 -13.28 -10.93
C PRO A 95 -10.54 -11.91 -11.03
N ALA A 96 -9.29 -11.91 -11.48
CA ALA A 96 -8.55 -10.70 -11.79
C ALA A 96 -9.26 -9.88 -12.87
N GLY A 97 -9.26 -8.56 -12.70
CA GLY A 97 -10.03 -7.63 -13.51
C GLY A 97 -10.87 -6.69 -12.65
N GLY A 98 -12.03 -6.32 -13.18
CA GLY A 98 -12.84 -5.21 -12.68
C GLY A 98 -12.47 -3.88 -13.35
N TRP A 99 -13.17 -2.79 -13.05
CA TRP A 99 -13.91 -2.51 -11.80
C TRP A 99 -15.25 -3.25 -11.59
N TYR A 100 -15.33 -4.05 -10.52
CA TYR A 100 -16.58 -4.63 -10.02
C TYR A 100 -17.33 -3.65 -9.13
N ARG A 101 -18.66 -3.72 -9.11
CA ARG A 101 -19.49 -3.19 -8.00
C ARG A 101 -19.91 -4.36 -7.10
N LEU A 102 -19.65 -4.27 -5.81
CA LEU A 102 -20.04 -5.30 -4.85
C LEU A 102 -21.32 -4.91 -4.13
N GLU A 103 -22.29 -5.81 -4.17
CA GLU A 103 -23.57 -5.67 -3.48
C GLU A 103 -23.66 -6.72 -2.38
N CYS A 104 -24.14 -6.31 -1.22
CA CYS A 104 -24.21 -7.11 -0.01
C CYS A 104 -25.59 -6.92 0.62
N ARG A 105 -26.24 -8.02 1.03
CA ARG A 105 -27.53 -7.97 1.69
C ARG A 105 -27.58 -8.86 2.92
N LEU A 106 -28.28 -8.37 3.95
CA LEU A 106 -28.67 -9.16 5.10
C LEU A 106 -29.96 -9.90 4.76
N VAL A 107 -29.98 -11.21 4.98
CA VAL A 107 -31.13 -12.08 4.73
C VAL A 107 -31.63 -12.68 6.05
N ARG A 108 -32.94 -12.61 6.25
CA ARG A 108 -33.70 -13.19 7.37
C ARG A 108 -34.87 -13.97 6.84
N ASP A 109 -35.08 -15.19 7.32
CA ASP A 109 -36.17 -16.05 6.88
C ASP A 109 -36.28 -16.13 5.34
N GLU A 110 -35.12 -16.25 4.67
CA GLU A 110 -34.98 -16.26 3.20
C GLU A 110 -35.45 -14.98 2.47
N GLN A 111 -35.63 -13.87 3.19
CA GLN A 111 -35.98 -12.56 2.64
C GLN A 111 -34.87 -11.52 2.89
N PRO A 112 -34.51 -10.70 1.89
CA PRO A 112 -33.57 -9.61 2.08
C PRO A 112 -34.21 -8.50 2.93
N VAL A 113 -33.57 -8.12 4.03
CA VAL A 113 -34.08 -7.12 4.98
C VAL A 113 -33.28 -5.81 4.98
N ALA A 114 -32.05 -5.84 4.47
CA ALA A 114 -31.20 -4.67 4.30
C ALA A 114 -30.18 -4.92 3.20
N GLU A 115 -29.82 -3.89 2.44
CA GLU A 115 -28.81 -3.97 1.38
C GLU A 115 -27.82 -2.81 1.46
N SER A 116 -26.61 -3.05 0.99
CA SER A 116 -25.56 -2.05 0.82
C SER A 116 -24.71 -2.41 -0.38
N ALA A 117 -24.03 -1.42 -0.94
CA ALA A 117 -23.12 -1.64 -2.05
C ALA A 117 -21.91 -0.73 -1.91
N VAL A 118 -20.79 -1.23 -2.41
CA VAL A 118 -19.58 -0.45 -2.64
C VAL A 118 -19.27 -0.48 -4.13
N GLY A 119 -18.76 0.64 -4.63
CA GLY A 119 -18.44 0.83 -6.03
C GLY A 119 -17.22 0.02 -6.48
N ARG A 120 -16.30 0.71 -7.16
CA ARG A 120 -15.20 0.13 -7.94
C ARG A 120 -14.26 -0.69 -7.05
N ILE A 121 -14.26 -2.00 -7.23
CA ILE A 121 -13.30 -2.91 -6.62
C ILE A 121 -12.56 -3.65 -7.72
N GLY A 122 -11.25 -3.73 -7.61
CA GLY A 122 -10.38 -4.40 -8.56
C GLY A 122 -9.71 -5.60 -7.93
N VAL A 123 -9.44 -6.63 -8.74
CA VAL A 123 -8.47 -7.67 -8.40
C VAL A 123 -7.34 -7.57 -9.40
N GLY A 124 -6.13 -7.32 -8.93
CA GLY A 124 -5.01 -7.01 -9.81
C GLY A 124 -3.67 -7.05 -9.08
N GLU A 125 -2.78 -6.11 -9.40
CA GLU A 125 -1.44 -6.05 -8.79
C GLU A 125 -1.35 -4.88 -7.82
N VAL A 126 -0.75 -5.09 -6.66
CA VAL A 126 -0.47 -4.05 -5.66
C VAL A 126 1.03 -4.03 -5.40
N PHE A 127 1.67 -2.87 -5.53
CA PHE A 127 3.10 -2.70 -5.29
C PHE A 127 3.34 -1.71 -4.15
N VAL A 128 4.34 -2.00 -3.32
CA VAL A 128 4.84 -1.06 -2.32
C VAL A 128 6.06 -0.36 -2.90
N VAL A 129 6.16 0.97 -2.77
CA VAL A 129 7.30 1.74 -3.31
C VAL A 129 8.02 2.41 -2.14
N ALA A 130 9.30 2.06 -1.93
CA ALA A 130 10.07 2.48 -0.77
C ALA A 130 11.51 2.90 -1.14
N GLY A 131 12.22 3.50 -0.18
CA GLY A 131 13.55 4.06 -0.38
C GLY A 131 13.57 5.57 -0.20
N GLN A 132 14.35 6.29 -1.01
CA GLN A 132 14.58 7.72 -0.86
C GLN A 132 13.85 8.61 -1.88
N SER A 133 14.39 9.81 -2.15
CA SER A 133 13.71 10.87 -2.92
C SER A 133 13.19 10.42 -4.29
N ASN A 134 13.96 9.61 -5.02
CA ASN A 134 13.59 9.06 -6.33
C ASN A 134 12.45 8.00 -6.30
N SER A 135 12.05 7.54 -5.11
CA SER A 135 10.81 6.78 -4.86
C SER A 135 9.78 7.55 -4.04
N ALA A 136 10.01 8.84 -3.76
CA ALA A 136 9.27 9.62 -2.77
C ALA A 136 8.76 10.98 -3.29
N ASN A 137 8.24 11.07 -4.52
CA ASN A 137 7.69 12.31 -5.10
C ASN A 137 8.69 13.49 -5.22
N HIS A 138 9.96 13.25 -5.57
CA HIS A 138 10.93 14.35 -5.79
C HIS A 138 11.24 14.59 -7.26
N GLY A 139 10.62 13.86 -8.19
CA GLY A 139 10.82 14.11 -9.61
C GLY A 139 10.23 15.45 -10.06
N GLU A 140 10.78 15.97 -11.14
CA GLU A 140 10.32 17.20 -11.77
C GLU A 140 8.94 17.01 -12.41
N GLY A 141 8.03 17.95 -12.16
CA GLY A 141 6.65 17.92 -12.65
C GLY A 141 5.80 16.84 -11.99
N ARG A 142 4.46 16.98 -12.07
CA ARG A 142 3.52 16.00 -11.53
C ARG A 142 2.89 15.20 -12.66
N ASN A 143 2.77 13.90 -12.49
CA ASN A 143 2.11 13.01 -13.45
C ASN A 143 0.73 12.58 -12.96
N ARG A 144 -0.08 12.13 -13.92
CA ARG A 144 -1.39 11.51 -13.68
C ARG A 144 -1.47 10.26 -14.55
N PRO A 145 -2.15 9.19 -14.10
CA PRO A 145 -2.33 8.00 -14.92
C PRO A 145 -3.28 8.31 -16.08
N ARG A 146 -3.08 7.63 -17.20
CA ARG A 146 -4.01 7.66 -18.35
C ARG A 146 -5.21 6.75 -18.10
N SER A 147 -4.97 5.63 -17.43
CA SER A 147 -5.99 4.66 -17.05
C SER A 147 -6.61 4.99 -15.70
N ASP A 148 -7.93 4.86 -15.59
CA ASP A 148 -8.64 4.97 -14.32
C ASP A 148 -8.45 3.73 -13.42
N ARG A 149 -7.72 2.71 -13.91
CA ARG A 149 -7.38 1.47 -13.20
C ARG A 149 -6.03 1.55 -12.45
N VAL A 150 -5.40 2.72 -12.43
CA VAL A 150 -4.16 2.97 -11.70
C VAL A 150 -4.44 3.81 -10.46
N VAL A 151 -4.26 3.20 -9.29
CA VAL A 151 -4.65 3.78 -8.00
C VAL A 151 -3.51 3.74 -6.99
N THR A 152 -3.61 4.56 -5.96
CA THR A 152 -2.70 4.58 -4.82
C THR A 152 -3.50 4.53 -3.53
N CYS A 153 -2.90 3.95 -2.48
CA CYS A 153 -3.51 3.79 -1.17
C CYS A 153 -2.66 4.46 -0.08
N GLU A 154 -3.32 5.19 0.81
CA GLU A 154 -2.77 5.57 2.11
C GLU A 154 -3.75 5.13 3.22
N GLY A 155 -3.30 4.19 4.05
CA GLY A 155 -4.14 3.57 5.07
C GLY A 155 -5.30 2.78 4.44
N ARG A 156 -6.51 3.34 4.48
CA ARG A 156 -7.72 2.75 3.87
C ARG A 156 -8.28 3.59 2.74
N THR A 157 -7.63 4.69 2.37
CA THR A 157 -8.13 5.61 1.35
C THR A 157 -7.44 5.29 0.03
N TRP A 158 -8.23 4.85 -0.94
CA TRP A 158 -7.80 4.62 -2.31
C TRP A 158 -8.23 5.80 -3.19
N ARG A 159 -7.34 6.22 -4.08
CA ARG A 159 -7.58 7.26 -5.08
C ARG A 159 -6.82 6.96 -6.36
N LEU A 160 -7.18 7.61 -7.47
CA LEU A 160 -6.32 7.58 -8.67
C LEU A 160 -4.89 8.00 -8.29
N ALA A 161 -3.90 7.34 -8.88
CA ALA A 161 -2.49 7.58 -8.58
C ALA A 161 -2.00 8.91 -9.17
N GLU A 162 -2.66 10.03 -8.90
CA GLU A 162 -2.19 11.36 -9.30
C GLU A 162 -1.09 11.84 -8.34
N ASP A 163 -0.01 12.38 -8.90
CA ASP A 163 1.08 12.93 -8.09
C ASP A 163 0.64 14.21 -7.34
N PRO A 164 1.11 14.44 -6.11
CA PRO A 164 2.04 13.58 -5.37
C PRO A 164 1.33 12.34 -4.77
N GLN A 165 2.03 11.21 -4.76
CA GLN A 165 1.50 9.99 -4.15
C GLN A 165 1.43 10.15 -2.62
N PRO A 166 0.30 9.79 -1.98
CA PRO A 166 0.15 9.95 -0.54
C PRO A 166 1.08 8.97 0.19
N GLY A 167 1.54 9.33 1.39
CA GLY A 167 2.49 8.54 2.18
C GLY A 167 3.98 8.75 1.86
N ALA A 168 4.32 9.23 0.66
CA ALA A 168 5.67 9.63 0.31
C ALA A 168 5.99 11.08 0.76
N SER A 169 7.25 11.33 1.10
CA SER A 169 7.67 12.59 1.75
C SER A 169 7.73 13.85 0.85
N GLY A 170 7.86 13.71 -0.47
CA GLY A 170 7.98 14.84 -1.40
C GLY A 170 6.63 15.35 -1.93
N GLY A 171 6.67 16.48 -2.65
CA GLY A 171 5.50 17.13 -3.26
C GLY A 171 5.52 17.21 -4.79
N GLY A 172 6.54 16.65 -5.43
CA GLY A 172 6.74 16.59 -6.89
C GLY A 172 6.16 15.32 -7.52
N GLY A 173 6.79 14.86 -8.60
CA GLY A 173 6.35 13.73 -9.40
C GLY A 173 6.94 12.39 -8.99
N SER A 174 6.29 11.34 -9.46
CA SER A 174 6.74 9.95 -9.30
C SER A 174 6.61 9.16 -10.60
N PHE A 175 7.26 8.00 -10.64
CA PHE A 175 7.17 7.05 -11.76
C PHE A 175 5.93 6.16 -11.68
N MET A 176 5.24 6.11 -10.54
CA MET A 176 4.11 5.23 -10.26
C MET A 176 2.94 5.36 -11.26
N PRO A 177 2.52 6.58 -11.69
CA PRO A 177 1.41 6.70 -12.64
C PRO A 177 1.74 6.08 -14.00
N ALA A 178 2.94 6.35 -14.52
CA ALA A 178 3.39 5.82 -15.79
C ALA A 178 3.65 4.31 -15.73
N LEU A 179 4.23 3.82 -14.62
CA LEU A 179 4.44 2.39 -14.39
C LEU A 179 3.10 1.66 -14.33
N GLY A 180 2.14 2.21 -13.58
CA GLY A 180 0.79 1.66 -13.48
C GLY A 180 0.11 1.55 -14.84
N ASP A 181 0.18 2.59 -15.68
CA ASP A 181 -0.37 2.54 -17.04
C ASP A 181 0.25 1.41 -17.87
N MET A 182 1.59 1.26 -17.84
CA MET A 182 2.29 0.20 -18.57
C MET A 182 1.89 -1.19 -18.08
N LEU A 183 1.71 -1.36 -16.77
CA LEU A 183 1.28 -2.62 -16.17
C LEU A 183 -0.19 -2.94 -16.48
N VAL A 184 -1.08 -1.95 -16.43
CA VAL A 184 -2.48 -2.11 -16.84
C VAL A 184 -2.55 -2.51 -18.32
N GLU A 185 -1.81 -1.83 -19.20
CA GLU A 185 -1.76 -2.12 -20.64
C GLU A 185 -1.25 -3.54 -20.91
N ALA A 186 -0.25 -4.00 -20.17
CA ALA A 186 0.37 -5.31 -20.38
C ALA A 186 -0.36 -6.49 -19.72
N LEU A 187 -1.11 -6.25 -18.64
CA LEU A 187 -1.71 -7.31 -17.80
C LEU A 187 -3.23 -7.30 -17.79
N ASP A 188 -3.87 -6.23 -18.27
CA ASP A 188 -5.32 -5.99 -18.27
C ASP A 188 -5.98 -6.14 -16.88
N VAL A 189 -5.27 -5.74 -15.83
CA VAL A 189 -5.77 -5.72 -14.45
C VAL A 189 -5.54 -4.37 -13.80
N PRO A 190 -6.33 -3.97 -12.78
CA PRO A 190 -6.06 -2.77 -12.01
C PRO A 190 -4.72 -2.87 -11.26
N VAL A 191 -4.06 -1.72 -11.10
CA VAL A 191 -2.76 -1.62 -10.43
C VAL A 191 -2.84 -0.62 -9.28
N GLY A 192 -2.47 -1.08 -8.09
CA GLY A 192 -2.41 -0.30 -6.86
C GLY A 192 -0.98 -0.02 -6.41
N PHE A 193 -0.74 1.17 -5.87
CA PHE A 193 0.53 1.53 -5.23
C PHE A 193 0.36 1.92 -3.76
N VAL A 194 1.35 1.58 -2.94
CA VAL A 194 1.49 2.06 -1.55
C VAL A 194 2.85 2.74 -1.44
N ALA A 195 2.85 4.07 -1.42
CA ALA A 195 4.09 4.84 -1.36
C ALA A 195 4.58 5.01 0.09
N CYS A 196 5.84 4.69 0.31
CA CYS A 196 6.50 4.70 1.61
C CYS A 196 7.82 5.48 1.62
N GLY A 197 8.28 6.00 0.47
CA GLY A 197 9.61 6.61 0.35
C GLY A 197 9.82 7.89 1.18
N ILE A 198 11.04 8.06 1.68
CA ILE A 198 11.44 9.18 2.54
C ILE A 198 12.72 9.84 1.97
N GLY A 199 12.61 11.08 1.51
CA GLY A 199 13.68 11.82 0.86
C GLY A 199 14.93 11.95 1.72
N ALA A 200 16.09 11.94 1.05
CA ALA A 200 17.42 12.12 1.66
C ALA A 200 17.79 11.11 2.77
N THR A 201 17.12 9.96 2.81
CA THR A 201 17.43 8.92 3.80
C THR A 201 18.52 7.96 3.34
N SER A 202 19.47 7.69 4.24
CA SER A 202 20.42 6.58 4.14
C SER A 202 19.74 5.25 4.54
N VAL A 203 20.20 4.11 4.02
CA VAL A 203 19.75 2.78 4.45
C VAL A 203 19.88 2.57 5.97
N ARG A 204 20.83 3.26 6.62
CA ARG A 204 21.04 3.22 8.08
C ARG A 204 19.83 3.75 8.86
N GLU A 205 19.11 4.71 8.30
CA GLU A 205 17.89 5.26 8.90
C GLU A 205 16.69 4.30 8.81
N TRP A 206 16.76 3.34 7.88
CA TRP A 206 15.73 2.32 7.67
C TRP A 206 15.90 1.08 8.53
N LEU A 207 16.98 0.98 9.33
CA LEU A 207 17.18 -0.14 10.22
C LEU A 207 16.16 -0.15 11.38
N PRO A 208 15.81 -1.32 11.93
CA PRO A 208 15.06 -1.41 13.18
C PRO A 208 15.69 -0.59 14.32
N LYS A 209 14.86 -0.24 15.30
CA LYS A 209 15.28 0.59 16.44
C LYS A 209 16.44 -0.07 17.19
N GLY A 210 17.51 0.69 17.43
CA GLY A 210 18.67 0.25 18.20
C GLY A 210 19.73 -0.50 17.40
N GLU A 211 19.49 -0.78 16.12
CA GLU A 211 20.51 -1.32 15.22
C GLU A 211 21.66 -0.33 15.07
N ARG A 212 22.88 -0.81 15.29
CA ARG A 212 24.08 0.03 15.38
C ARG A 212 24.87 0.05 14.07
N PHE A 213 25.53 1.17 13.82
CA PHE A 213 26.43 1.36 12.68
C PHE A 213 27.54 2.37 13.03
N PRO A 214 28.70 2.31 12.36
CA PRO A 214 29.90 3.03 12.80
C PRO A 214 29.92 4.52 12.43
N ASN A 215 29.16 4.94 11.41
CA ASN A 215 29.29 6.27 10.78
C ASN A 215 27.94 6.98 10.62
N PRO A 216 27.89 8.33 10.73
CA PRO A 216 26.64 9.08 10.58
C PRO A 216 26.06 8.98 9.16
N PRO A 217 24.72 8.90 8.99
CA PRO A 217 24.04 9.03 7.70
C PRO A 217 24.17 10.45 7.10
N THR A 218 23.66 10.67 5.88
CA THR A 218 23.56 12.04 5.30
C THR A 218 22.79 12.99 6.22
N LEU A 219 21.65 12.55 6.74
CA LEU A 219 20.82 13.31 7.69
C LEU A 219 20.66 12.54 8.99
N GLU A 220 20.81 13.24 10.12
CA GLU A 220 20.85 12.59 11.43
C GLU A 220 19.48 12.51 12.13
N GLY A 221 18.41 12.98 11.47
CA GLY A 221 17.08 13.10 12.08
C GLY A 221 16.45 11.78 12.51
N ASN A 222 16.85 10.67 11.89
CA ASN A 222 16.32 9.33 12.20
C ASN A 222 17.30 8.43 12.97
N VAL A 223 18.36 9.01 13.53
CA VAL A 223 19.41 8.24 14.21
C VAL A 223 19.80 8.92 15.52
N ARG A 224 20.55 8.20 16.35
CA ARG A 224 21.10 8.71 17.60
C ARG A 224 22.59 8.38 17.67
N ARG A 225 23.39 9.37 18.04
CA ARG A 225 24.80 9.16 18.40
C ARG A 225 24.90 8.61 19.82
N LEU A 226 25.73 7.59 20.00
CA LEU A 226 25.99 6.91 21.27
C LEU A 226 27.25 7.47 21.97
N PRO A 227 27.42 7.26 23.28
CA PRO A 227 28.58 7.75 24.04
C PRO A 227 29.93 7.22 23.55
N ASP A 228 29.96 6.02 22.97
CA ASP A 228 31.15 5.41 22.38
C ASP A 228 31.49 5.97 20.98
N GLY A 229 30.72 6.95 20.51
CA GLY A 229 30.89 7.59 19.20
C GLY A 229 30.21 6.87 18.04
N SER A 230 29.71 5.65 18.25
CA SER A 230 28.90 4.93 17.27
C SER A 230 27.50 5.52 17.14
N TRP A 231 26.71 5.01 16.20
CA TRP A 231 25.37 5.47 15.91
C TRP A 231 24.38 4.31 15.93
N GLU A 232 23.13 4.62 16.15
CA GLU A 232 22.02 3.67 16.03
C GLU A 232 20.80 4.28 15.35
N SER A 233 19.99 3.44 14.72
CA SER A 233 18.70 3.85 14.17
C SER A 233 17.69 4.11 15.29
N ASN A 234 16.88 5.16 15.16
CA ASN A 234 15.76 5.40 16.06
C ASN A 234 14.53 4.51 15.71
N GLY A 235 14.58 3.81 14.57
CA GLY A 235 13.58 2.86 14.07
C GLY A 235 12.30 3.47 13.49
N GLN A 236 12.18 4.79 13.41
CA GLN A 236 10.95 5.44 12.95
C GLN A 236 10.64 5.14 11.47
N PRO A 237 11.59 5.26 10.51
CA PRO A 237 11.33 4.87 9.12
C PRO A 237 10.91 3.42 8.96
N PHE A 238 11.61 2.50 9.63
CA PHE A 238 11.29 1.06 9.61
C PHE A 238 9.89 0.78 10.15
N ALA A 239 9.56 1.32 11.33
CA ALA A 239 8.26 1.12 11.95
C ALA A 239 7.12 1.71 11.11
N ALA A 240 7.32 2.89 10.52
CA ALA A 240 6.35 3.53 9.63
C ALA A 240 6.13 2.70 8.36
N PHE A 241 7.19 2.14 7.78
CA PHE A 241 7.11 1.24 6.63
C PHE A 241 6.31 -0.03 6.96
N VAL A 242 6.67 -0.74 8.03
CA VAL A 242 5.96 -1.92 8.51
C VAL A 242 4.49 -1.62 8.80
N ALA A 243 4.20 -0.49 9.46
CA ALA A 243 2.82 -0.09 9.78
C ALA A 243 1.95 0.16 8.54
N ARG A 244 2.54 0.51 7.40
CA ARG A 244 1.81 0.67 6.13
C ARG A 244 1.57 -0.66 5.41
N ILE A 245 2.54 -1.56 5.42
CA ILE A 245 2.46 -2.81 4.65
C ILE A 245 1.78 -3.96 5.41
N LYS A 246 1.90 -4.01 6.74
CA LYS A 246 1.33 -5.08 7.57
C LYS A 246 -0.21 -5.19 7.47
N PRO A 247 -0.98 -4.07 7.46
CA PRO A 247 -2.42 -4.13 7.32
C PRO A 247 -2.92 -4.61 5.94
N LEU A 248 -2.06 -4.66 4.92
CA LEU A 248 -2.41 -5.24 3.61
C LEU A 248 -2.66 -6.76 3.72
N GLY A 249 -2.12 -7.39 4.77
CA GLY A 249 -2.27 -8.81 5.06
C GLY A 249 -1.26 -9.69 4.30
N PRO A 250 -1.23 -11.00 4.62
CA PRO A 250 -0.37 -11.95 3.92
C PRO A 250 -0.65 -11.95 2.42
N GLN A 251 0.39 -11.80 1.60
CA GLN A 251 0.28 -11.70 0.13
C GLN A 251 -0.62 -10.54 -0.34
N GLY A 252 -0.78 -9.49 0.49
CA GLY A 252 -1.60 -8.32 0.19
C GLY A 252 -0.99 -7.35 -0.83
N PHE A 253 0.25 -7.59 -1.23
CA PHE A 253 0.95 -6.89 -2.30
C PHE A 253 1.88 -7.86 -3.01
N ARG A 254 2.26 -7.54 -4.24
CA ARG A 254 3.13 -8.36 -5.09
C ARG A 254 4.60 -8.23 -4.70
N ALA A 255 5.10 -7.02 -4.60
CA ALA A 255 6.50 -6.77 -4.26
C ALA A 255 6.71 -5.37 -3.68
N VAL A 256 7.82 -5.22 -2.95
CA VAL A 256 8.41 -3.91 -2.63
C VAL A 256 9.35 -3.51 -3.76
N LEU A 257 9.20 -2.30 -4.28
CA LEU A 257 10.09 -1.66 -5.24
C LEU A 257 11.00 -0.69 -4.46
N TRP A 258 12.22 -1.12 -4.18
CA TRP A 258 13.20 -0.37 -3.41
C TRP A 258 14.12 0.45 -4.32
N HIS A 259 14.13 1.76 -4.13
CA HIS A 259 15.06 2.68 -4.80
C HIS A 259 15.72 3.58 -3.76
N GLN A 260 16.94 3.21 -3.38
CA GLN A 260 17.75 3.97 -2.44
C GLN A 260 19.22 3.60 -2.59
N GLY A 261 20.10 4.56 -2.35
CA GLY A 261 21.53 4.36 -2.22
C GLY A 261 22.35 5.62 -2.47
N GLU A 262 21.75 6.66 -3.07
CA GLU A 262 22.43 7.92 -3.34
C GLU A 262 22.88 8.60 -2.04
N SER A 263 22.07 8.55 -0.96
CA SER A 263 22.47 9.06 0.37
C SER A 263 23.52 8.20 1.10
N ASP A 264 23.98 7.11 0.50
CA ASP A 264 25.06 6.28 1.02
C ASP A 264 26.30 6.29 0.12
N ALA A 265 26.15 6.72 -1.13
CA ALA A 265 27.20 6.85 -2.12
C ALA A 265 27.88 8.23 -2.03
N ASN A 266 29.20 8.28 -2.26
CA ASN A 266 29.97 9.47 -2.66
C ASN A 266 29.57 10.81 -2.00
N GLN A 267 29.29 10.80 -0.70
CA GLN A 267 28.90 12.02 0.02
C GLN A 267 30.09 12.99 0.10
N ALA A 268 29.80 14.29 -0.05
CA ALA A 268 30.82 15.33 0.01
C ALA A 268 31.62 15.32 1.33
N ASP A 269 30.97 14.94 2.42
CA ASP A 269 31.62 14.51 3.65
C ASP A 269 31.89 12.99 3.57
N PRO A 270 33.15 12.55 3.38
CA PRO A 270 33.47 11.13 3.21
C PRO A 270 33.09 10.29 4.43
N THR A 271 32.98 10.89 5.62
CA THR A 271 32.57 10.18 6.83
C THR A 271 31.11 9.73 6.79
N ARG A 272 30.30 10.32 5.90
CA ARG A 272 28.89 9.97 5.66
C ARG A 272 28.69 8.96 4.52
N THR A 273 29.73 8.72 3.69
CA THR A 273 29.70 7.65 2.68
C THR A 273 29.77 6.29 3.37
N LEU A 274 28.89 5.38 2.97
CA LEU A 274 28.82 4.04 3.55
C LEU A 274 29.63 3.05 2.70
N ALA A 275 30.42 2.20 3.35
CA ALA A 275 31.10 1.11 2.66
C ALA A 275 30.09 0.06 2.16
N GLY A 276 30.30 -0.49 0.97
CA GLY A 276 29.42 -1.46 0.32
C GLY A 276 29.04 -2.67 1.19
N PRO A 277 29.98 -3.31 1.91
CA PRO A 277 29.64 -4.41 2.83
C PRO A 277 28.67 -4.00 3.95
N LEU A 278 28.78 -2.76 4.47
CA LEU A 278 27.87 -2.24 5.48
C LEU A 278 26.51 -1.91 4.85
N TYR A 279 26.49 -1.31 3.66
CA TYR A 279 25.25 -1.07 2.91
C TYR A 279 24.50 -2.39 2.67
N ARG A 280 25.22 -3.42 2.17
CA ARG A 280 24.68 -4.77 1.92
C ARG A 280 24.05 -5.34 3.19
N ALA A 281 24.80 -5.34 4.29
CA ALA A 281 24.32 -5.86 5.57
C ALA A 281 23.09 -5.09 6.06
N SER A 282 23.09 -3.76 5.97
CA SER A 282 21.96 -2.95 6.40
C SER A 282 20.70 -3.22 5.56
N LEU A 283 20.81 -3.25 4.24
CA LEU A 283 19.66 -3.52 3.37
C LEU A 283 19.13 -4.95 3.55
N GLU A 284 20.02 -5.94 3.71
CA GLU A 284 19.61 -7.30 4.05
C GLU A 284 18.83 -7.36 5.38
N THR A 285 19.29 -6.65 6.41
CA THR A 285 18.55 -6.51 7.68
C THR A 285 17.18 -5.90 7.45
N VAL A 286 17.06 -4.79 6.74
CA VAL A 286 15.76 -4.15 6.45
C VAL A 286 14.79 -5.14 5.77
N ILE A 287 15.26 -5.87 4.76
CA ILE A 287 14.44 -6.85 4.03
C ILE A 287 13.99 -7.97 4.97
N ARG A 288 14.91 -8.63 5.67
CA ARG A 288 14.61 -9.79 6.52
C ARG A 288 13.71 -9.42 7.70
N GLU A 289 14.00 -8.30 8.34
CA GLU A 289 13.24 -7.80 9.49
C GLU A 289 11.83 -7.41 9.07
N SER A 290 11.66 -6.75 7.92
CA SER A 290 10.33 -6.41 7.42
C SER A 290 9.48 -7.65 7.15
N ARG A 291 10.07 -8.69 6.54
CA ARG A 291 9.42 -10.00 6.31
C ARG A 291 9.01 -10.67 7.61
N ARG A 292 9.87 -10.63 8.64
CA ARG A 292 9.53 -11.14 9.98
C ARG A 292 8.33 -10.39 10.57
N GLU A 293 8.35 -9.06 10.52
CA GLU A 293 7.29 -8.22 11.11
C GLU A 293 5.92 -8.39 10.44
N ILE A 294 5.89 -8.59 9.12
CA ILE A 294 4.64 -8.83 8.38
C ILE A 294 4.22 -10.32 8.37
N GLY A 295 5.12 -11.22 8.75
CA GLY A 295 4.84 -12.65 8.89
C GLY A 295 4.79 -13.44 7.57
N TRP A 296 5.32 -12.90 6.48
CA TRP A 296 5.44 -13.61 5.20
C TRP A 296 6.64 -13.12 4.39
N ASP A 297 7.14 -13.99 3.50
CA ASP A 297 8.31 -13.73 2.66
C ASP A 297 7.96 -12.88 1.44
N ALA A 298 7.71 -11.58 1.67
CA ALA A 298 7.37 -10.66 0.60
C ALA A 298 8.54 -10.48 -0.38
N PRO A 299 8.29 -10.51 -1.71
CA PRO A 299 9.31 -10.19 -2.71
C PRO A 299 9.77 -8.73 -2.64
N TRP A 300 11.04 -8.52 -2.93
CA TRP A 300 11.65 -7.20 -3.05
C TRP A 300 12.37 -7.10 -4.38
N PHE A 301 12.23 -5.98 -5.07
CA PHE A 301 13.13 -5.57 -6.12
C PHE A 301 14.05 -4.46 -5.61
N VAL A 302 15.34 -4.55 -5.92
CA VAL A 302 16.34 -3.55 -5.54
C VAL A 302 16.92 -2.89 -6.79
N ALA A 303 16.66 -1.60 -6.98
CA ALA A 303 17.27 -0.83 -8.05
C ALA A 303 18.77 -0.63 -7.82
N GLN A 304 19.54 -0.47 -8.91
CA GLN A 304 20.89 0.11 -8.80
C GLN A 304 20.75 1.63 -8.78
N ALA A 305 21.04 2.22 -7.62
CA ALA A 305 20.80 3.63 -7.33
C ALA A 305 21.95 4.18 -6.48
N SER A 306 22.80 5.01 -7.10
CA SER A 306 23.95 5.65 -6.48
C SER A 306 24.37 6.97 -7.14
N TYR A 307 23.64 7.42 -8.17
CA TYR A 307 23.89 8.66 -8.92
C TYR A 307 23.67 9.92 -8.09
N HIS A 308 24.53 10.93 -8.24
CA HIS A 308 24.28 12.28 -7.72
C HIS A 308 24.09 13.32 -8.82
N VAL A 309 25.11 13.51 -9.66
CA VAL A 309 25.21 14.62 -10.62
C VAL A 309 26.15 14.24 -11.76
N PRO A 310 26.18 14.98 -12.88
CA PRO A 310 27.19 14.76 -13.91
C PRO A 310 28.62 14.83 -13.33
N GLY A 311 29.42 13.81 -13.61
CA GLY A 311 30.76 13.63 -13.02
C GLY A 311 30.80 12.81 -11.74
N ASP A 312 29.67 12.61 -11.07
CA ASP A 312 29.48 11.69 -9.92
C ASP A 312 28.24 10.83 -10.16
N GLU A 313 28.35 9.96 -11.17
CA GLU A 313 27.21 9.29 -11.78
C GLU A 313 26.98 7.86 -11.26
N ALA A 314 27.92 7.32 -10.48
CA ALA A 314 27.83 5.99 -9.91
C ALA A 314 28.86 5.78 -8.78
N SER A 315 28.48 4.99 -7.77
CA SER A 315 29.40 4.38 -6.81
C SER A 315 29.52 2.88 -7.08
N PRO A 316 30.69 2.38 -7.55
CA PRO A 316 30.90 0.96 -7.78
C PRO A 316 30.64 0.11 -6.53
N ASP A 317 30.99 0.62 -5.35
CA ASP A 317 30.88 -0.10 -4.07
C ASP A 317 29.42 -0.29 -3.66
N ILE A 318 28.59 0.77 -3.73
CA ILE A 318 27.16 0.68 -3.44
C ILE A 318 26.42 -0.15 -4.49
N ARG A 319 26.76 0.00 -5.78
CA ARG A 319 26.15 -0.79 -6.87
C ARG A 319 26.45 -2.28 -6.73
N GLU A 320 27.68 -2.63 -6.35
CA GLU A 320 28.06 -4.01 -6.13
C GLU A 320 27.36 -4.59 -4.89
N ALA A 321 27.20 -3.79 -3.83
CA ALA A 321 26.40 -4.18 -2.67
C ALA A 321 24.93 -4.49 -3.05
N GLN A 322 24.28 -3.60 -3.81
CA GLN A 322 22.91 -3.80 -4.33
C GLN A 322 22.82 -5.04 -5.23
N ALA A 323 23.78 -5.22 -6.14
CA ALA A 323 23.84 -6.38 -7.02
C ALA A 323 24.05 -7.70 -6.26
N SER A 324 24.88 -7.69 -5.21
CA SER A 324 25.17 -8.88 -4.41
C SER A 324 23.94 -9.42 -3.68
N ILE A 325 23.08 -8.54 -3.12
CA ILE A 325 21.81 -8.94 -2.51
C ILE A 325 20.91 -9.66 -3.51
N CYS A 326 20.91 -9.19 -4.77
CA CYS A 326 20.12 -9.81 -5.83
C CYS A 326 20.72 -11.16 -6.26
N ARG A 327 22.04 -11.23 -6.45
CA ARG A 327 22.74 -12.47 -6.83
C ARG A 327 22.61 -13.57 -5.77
N ASP A 328 22.59 -13.19 -4.50
CA ASP A 328 22.44 -14.11 -3.37
C ASP A 328 20.97 -14.54 -3.14
N GLY A 329 20.03 -14.08 -3.98
CA GLY A 329 18.63 -14.47 -3.93
C GLY A 329 17.83 -13.85 -2.78
N ILE A 330 18.36 -12.82 -2.10
CA ILE A 330 17.66 -12.11 -1.02
C ILE A 330 16.56 -11.22 -1.62
N ALA A 331 16.85 -10.61 -2.77
CA ALA A 331 15.94 -9.76 -3.54
C ALA A 331 16.07 -10.03 -5.06
N LEU A 332 15.16 -9.45 -5.82
CA LEU A 332 15.14 -9.45 -7.28
C LEU A 332 15.85 -8.20 -7.80
N ALA A 333 16.44 -8.29 -8.98
CA ALA A 333 17.13 -7.16 -9.61
C ALA A 333 16.11 -6.14 -10.15
N GLY A 334 16.16 -4.92 -9.61
CA GLY A 334 15.44 -3.74 -10.13
C GLY A 334 16.17 -3.06 -11.28
N PRO A 335 15.68 -1.89 -11.74
CA PRO A 335 16.29 -1.16 -12.84
C PRO A 335 17.64 -0.55 -12.45
N ASP A 336 18.50 -0.35 -13.44
CA ASP A 336 19.68 0.52 -13.30
C ASP A 336 19.28 1.97 -13.52
N SER A 337 19.17 2.70 -12.41
CA SER A 337 18.74 4.09 -12.41
C SER A 337 19.91 5.05 -12.64
N ASP A 338 21.15 4.65 -12.36
CA ASP A 338 22.34 5.48 -12.61
C ASP A 338 22.59 5.71 -14.10
N ALA A 339 22.09 4.79 -14.93
CA ALA A 339 22.08 4.92 -16.38
C ALA A 339 21.12 6.01 -16.90
N LEU A 340 20.24 6.56 -16.06
CA LEU A 340 19.37 7.69 -16.41
C LEU A 340 20.14 9.00 -16.20
N LYS A 341 20.57 9.63 -17.28
CA LYS A 341 21.46 10.81 -17.28
C LYS A 341 20.95 11.90 -18.22
N GLY A 342 21.61 13.06 -18.23
CA GLY A 342 21.28 14.14 -19.15
C GLY A 342 19.84 14.61 -18.98
N ASP A 343 19.07 14.74 -20.06
CA ASP A 343 17.69 15.26 -20.02
C ASP A 343 16.69 14.39 -19.24
N LEU A 344 17.11 13.21 -18.75
CA LEU A 344 16.37 12.36 -17.83
C LEU A 344 16.52 12.78 -16.37
N ARG A 345 17.41 13.73 -16.06
CA ARG A 345 17.56 14.32 -14.73
C ARG A 345 17.04 15.75 -14.72
N GLU A 346 16.56 16.19 -13.56
CA GLU A 346 16.02 17.54 -13.37
C GLU A 346 17.09 18.63 -13.55
N ALA A 347 16.67 19.89 -13.50
CA ALA A 347 17.56 21.05 -13.61
C ALA A 347 18.42 21.05 -14.89
N GLY A 348 17.82 20.62 -16.00
CA GLY A 348 18.51 20.51 -17.30
C GLY A 348 19.61 19.46 -17.31
N GLY A 349 19.42 18.37 -16.56
CA GLY A 349 20.34 17.24 -16.49
C GLY A 349 21.44 17.36 -15.45
N LYS A 350 21.34 18.32 -14.53
CA LYS A 350 22.35 18.59 -13.49
C LYS A 350 21.93 18.12 -12.10
N GLY A 351 20.65 17.83 -11.90
CA GLY A 351 20.13 17.40 -10.61
C GLY A 351 20.24 15.90 -10.37
N VAL A 352 19.98 15.52 -9.12
CA VAL A 352 19.93 14.12 -8.67
C VAL A 352 18.59 13.45 -8.97
N HIS A 353 17.49 14.23 -8.99
CA HIS A 353 16.17 13.66 -9.25
C HIS A 353 15.85 13.57 -10.74
N PHE A 354 14.84 12.79 -11.07
CA PHE A 354 14.40 12.60 -12.45
C PHE A 354 13.62 13.80 -12.98
N SER A 355 13.83 14.12 -14.26
CA SER A 355 12.95 15.04 -14.99
C SER A 355 11.59 14.39 -15.27
N VAL A 356 10.62 15.13 -15.83
CA VAL A 356 9.36 14.55 -16.33
C VAL A 356 9.62 13.38 -17.31
N LYS A 357 10.61 13.53 -18.19
CA LYS A 357 11.03 12.48 -19.13
C LYS A 357 11.70 11.32 -18.39
N GLY A 358 12.55 11.64 -17.42
CA GLY A 358 13.20 10.66 -16.55
C GLY A 358 12.23 9.79 -15.77
N LEU A 359 11.14 10.37 -15.24
CA LEU A 359 10.12 9.61 -14.51
C LEU A 359 9.43 8.56 -15.40
N ARG A 360 9.17 8.88 -16.67
CA ARG A 360 8.60 7.95 -17.64
C ARG A 360 9.57 6.84 -18.03
N GLU A 361 10.84 7.18 -18.24
CA GLU A 361 11.89 6.21 -18.53
C GLU A 361 12.15 5.30 -17.32
N HIS A 362 12.17 5.85 -16.11
CA HIS A 362 12.30 5.07 -14.87
C HIS A 362 11.13 4.09 -14.70
N ALA A 363 9.91 4.51 -15.02
CA ALA A 363 8.75 3.62 -15.06
C ALA A 363 8.92 2.49 -16.08
N ALA A 364 9.38 2.79 -17.30
CA ALA A 364 9.63 1.79 -18.33
C ALA A 364 10.63 0.74 -17.87
N ARG A 365 11.73 1.15 -17.25
CA ARG A 365 12.75 0.23 -16.72
C ARG A 365 12.25 -0.61 -15.55
N TRP A 366 11.36 -0.07 -14.72
CA TRP A 366 10.67 -0.90 -13.72
C TRP A 366 9.78 -1.95 -14.39
N ALA A 367 8.99 -1.57 -15.40
CA ALA A 367 8.14 -2.49 -16.13
C ALA A 367 8.95 -3.61 -16.83
N GLU A 368 10.13 -3.29 -17.39
CA GLU A 368 11.06 -4.25 -17.98
C GLU A 368 11.54 -5.32 -16.99
N LYS A 369 11.62 -5.00 -15.69
CA LYS A 369 11.98 -5.97 -14.64
C LYS A 369 10.78 -6.75 -14.12
N ILE A 370 9.65 -6.06 -13.92
CA ILE A 370 8.46 -6.62 -13.29
C ILE A 370 7.69 -7.55 -14.23
N LEU A 371 7.49 -7.15 -15.49
CA LEU A 371 6.61 -7.88 -16.41
C LEU A 371 7.11 -9.29 -16.75
N PRO A 372 8.40 -9.54 -17.06
CA PRO A 372 8.89 -10.89 -17.27
C PRO A 372 8.73 -11.75 -16.02
N TRP A 373 9.10 -11.21 -14.85
CA TRP A 373 8.97 -11.93 -13.59
C TRP A 373 7.52 -12.34 -13.27
N LEU A 374 6.54 -11.47 -13.52
CA LEU A 374 5.13 -11.81 -13.36
C LEU A 374 4.66 -12.91 -14.33
N ARG A 375 5.13 -12.88 -15.59
CA ARG A 375 4.78 -13.87 -16.62
C ARG A 375 5.39 -15.24 -16.33
N ASP A 376 6.55 -15.27 -15.69
CA ASP A 376 7.24 -16.51 -15.30
C ASP A 376 6.69 -17.12 -13.99
N GLY A 377 5.54 -16.63 -13.50
CA GLY A 377 4.90 -17.14 -12.29
C GLY A 377 5.46 -16.55 -11.00
N GLY A 378 6.07 -15.37 -11.06
CA GLY A 378 6.46 -14.58 -9.91
C GLY A 378 5.31 -14.46 -8.90
N ARG A 379 5.53 -14.97 -7.69
CA ARG A 379 4.56 -14.92 -6.58
C ARG A 379 4.72 -13.65 -5.80
#